data_AF-A0A087R1Y4-F1
#
_entry.id   AF-A0A087R1Y4-F1
#
_cell.length_a   1.000
_cell.length_b   1.000
_cell.length_c   1.000
_cell.angle_alpha   90.00
_cell.angle_beta   90.00
_cell.angle_gamma   90.00
#
_symmetry.space_group_name_H-M   'P 1'
#
loop_
_entity.id
_entity.type
_entity.pdbx_description
1 polymer ?
#
loop_
_entity_poly.entity_id
_entity_poly.type
_entity_poly.pdbx_seq_one_letter_code
_entity_poly.pdbx_strand_id
1 'polypeptide(L)'
;QIQDFLETGSVDLDTVLVLVNTIYFKGIWKTAFKEDHTREVPFNVTEQESRPVQMMCQNGTFKVAAVAAENVKILELPHASGELSMLVLLPDDVSGLEQLENKISFEKLMEWSSPNVMEKRRVKVYLPRMKIEEKYNLTSVLMALGMTDLFSPSANLSGISSAESLKISEAIHEAYMEVNEEGTEMAGSAGGVGDIKHSSEFEEFRADHPFLFLIKHNPTNSILFFGRYCSP
;
A
#
# COMPACT_ATOMS: atom_id res chain seq x y z
N GLN A 1 5.74 14.37 13.10
CA GLN A 1 4.76 13.26 13.09
C GLN A 1 5.49 11.96 13.32
N ILE A 2 6.69 11.78 12.74
CA ILE A 2 7.70 10.82 13.21
C ILE A 2 8.52 11.48 14.34
N GLN A 3 8.70 10.80 15.46
CA GLN A 3 9.51 11.20 16.62
C GLN A 3 10.30 9.98 17.11
N ASP A 4 11.44 10.19 17.78
CA ASP A 4 12.24 9.13 18.40
C ASP A 4 12.72 8.02 17.42
N PHE A 5 13.29 8.47 16.30
CA PHE A 5 13.77 7.61 15.22
C PHE A 5 14.87 6.62 15.65
N LEU A 6 15.78 7.03 16.53
CA LEU A 6 16.79 6.16 17.12
C LEU A 6 16.34 5.78 18.52
N GLU A 7 16.26 4.48 18.79
CA GLU A 7 15.94 4.01 20.13
C GLU A 7 17.08 4.37 21.09
N THR A 8 16.74 4.59 22.36
CA THR A 8 17.76 4.89 23.36
C THR A 8 18.70 3.69 23.49
N GLY A 9 19.97 3.88 23.13
CA GLY A 9 20.97 2.81 23.10
C GLY A 9 21.22 2.19 21.72
N SER A 10 20.56 2.65 20.66
CA SER A 10 20.88 2.22 19.28
C SER A 10 22.16 2.85 18.71
N VAL A 11 22.76 3.79 19.44
CA VAL A 11 24.04 4.42 19.12
C VAL A 11 24.96 4.33 20.32
N ASP A 12 26.17 3.86 20.08
CA ASP A 12 27.24 3.72 21.06
C ASP A 12 28.57 4.32 20.54
N LEU A 13 29.66 4.13 21.30
CA LEU A 13 30.98 4.64 20.93
C LEU A 13 31.58 3.93 19.69
N ASP A 14 31.05 2.76 19.31
CA ASP A 14 31.49 1.98 18.15
C ASP A 14 30.64 2.26 16.89
N THR A 15 29.63 3.12 17.03
CA THR A 15 28.76 3.53 15.92
C THR A 15 29.49 4.48 14.99
N VAL A 16 29.63 4.10 13.72
CA VAL A 16 30.42 4.82 12.72
C VAL A 16 29.54 5.64 11.79
N LEU A 17 28.50 5.03 11.21
CA LEU A 17 27.58 5.69 10.28
C LEU A 17 26.20 5.04 10.37
N VAL A 18 25.15 5.85 10.51
CA VAL A 18 23.76 5.39 10.52
C VAL A 18 23.02 5.93 9.31
N LEU A 19 22.34 5.05 8.58
CA LEU A 19 21.46 5.41 7.47
C LEU A 19 20.02 5.50 7.98
N VAL A 20 19.43 6.67 7.84
CA VAL A 20 18.06 6.98 8.26
C VAL A 20 17.23 7.33 7.04
N ASN A 21 16.15 6.59 6.80
CA ASN A 21 15.18 6.92 5.76
C ASN A 21 13.76 6.96 6.34
N THR A 22 13.11 8.12 6.26
CA THR A 22 11.74 8.31 6.73
C THR A 22 10.86 8.83 5.61
N ILE A 23 9.66 8.28 5.45
CA ILE A 23 8.72 8.73 4.43
C ILE A 23 7.29 8.81 4.97
N TYR A 24 6.57 9.87 4.59
CA TYR A 24 5.17 10.09 4.95
C TYR A 24 4.35 10.23 3.67
N PHE A 25 3.21 9.53 3.59
CA PHE A 25 2.26 9.68 2.50
C PHE A 25 0.85 9.96 3.02
N LYS A 26 0.26 11.03 2.49
CA LYS A 26 -1.17 11.33 2.56
C LYS A 26 -1.61 11.78 1.18
N GLY A 27 -2.30 10.90 0.46
CA GLY A 27 -2.77 11.17 -0.88
C GLY A 27 -4.20 11.71 -0.88
N ILE A 28 -4.48 12.65 -1.77
CA ILE A 28 -5.84 13.16 -2.03
C ILE A 28 -6.42 12.33 -3.18
N TRP A 29 -7.60 11.74 -3.01
CA TRP A 29 -8.27 10.97 -4.06
C TRP A 29 -8.69 11.86 -5.22
N LYS A 30 -8.72 11.31 -6.43
CA LYS A 30 -9.40 11.98 -7.55
C LYS A 30 -10.89 12.10 -7.25
N THR A 31 -11.51 10.99 -6.81
CA THR A 31 -12.91 10.92 -6.40
C THR A 31 -12.97 10.67 -4.90
N ALA A 32 -13.39 11.68 -4.15
CA ALA A 32 -13.56 11.67 -2.71
C ALA A 32 -14.60 10.64 -2.27
N PHE A 33 -14.32 10.00 -1.14
CA PHE A 33 -15.37 9.37 -0.34
C PHE A 33 -16.12 10.47 0.42
N LYS A 34 -17.38 10.24 0.77
CA LYS A 34 -18.11 11.18 1.62
C LYS A 34 -18.03 10.72 3.07
N GLU A 35 -17.63 11.61 3.97
CA GLU A 35 -17.52 11.27 5.40
C GLU A 35 -18.86 10.81 6.01
N ASP A 36 -19.99 11.29 5.51
CA ASP A 36 -21.34 10.88 5.96
C ASP A 36 -21.71 9.43 5.55
N HIS A 37 -20.99 8.87 4.58
CA HIS A 37 -21.11 7.48 4.15
C HIS A 37 -20.18 6.54 4.91
N THR A 38 -19.22 7.07 5.65
CA THR A 38 -18.31 6.26 6.47
C THR A 38 -19.04 5.74 7.71
N ARG A 39 -18.92 4.44 7.94
CA ARG A 39 -19.61 3.74 9.04
C ARG A 39 -18.68 2.75 9.70
N GLU A 40 -18.94 2.46 10.97
CA GLU A 40 -18.30 1.35 11.65
C GLU A 40 -18.81 0.02 11.08
N VAL A 41 -17.89 -0.83 10.60
CA VAL A 41 -18.17 -2.13 9.99
C VAL A 41 -17.14 -3.14 10.51
N PRO A 42 -17.48 -4.42 10.71
CA PRO A 42 -16.50 -5.45 11.05
C PRO A 42 -15.50 -5.66 9.92
N PHE A 43 -14.22 -5.74 10.28
CA PHE A 43 -13.12 -6.22 9.45
C PHE A 43 -12.70 -7.60 9.96
N ASN A 44 -12.83 -8.63 9.13
CA ASN A 44 -12.51 -10.01 9.47
C ASN A 44 -11.01 -10.23 9.40
N VAL A 45 -10.31 -10.11 10.54
CA VAL A 45 -8.86 -10.35 10.65
C VAL A 45 -8.55 -11.82 10.35
N THR A 46 -9.42 -12.72 10.81
CA THR A 46 -9.43 -14.14 10.50
C THR A 46 -10.87 -14.62 10.31
N GLU A 47 -11.08 -15.90 10.01
CA GLU A 47 -12.43 -16.48 9.94
C GLU A 47 -13.18 -16.43 11.29
N GLN A 48 -12.46 -16.35 12.42
CA GLN A 48 -13.03 -16.38 13.77
C GLN A 48 -12.92 -15.03 14.51
N GLU A 49 -12.05 -14.13 14.06
CA GLU A 49 -11.80 -12.82 14.68
C GLU A 49 -12.19 -11.69 13.74
N SER A 50 -13.01 -10.77 14.23
CA SER A 50 -13.31 -9.50 13.56
C SER A 50 -13.12 -8.32 14.50
N ARG A 51 -12.74 -7.17 13.93
CA ARG A 51 -12.56 -5.91 14.65
C ARG A 51 -13.33 -4.79 13.97
N PRO A 52 -13.97 -3.87 14.71
CA PRO A 52 -14.68 -2.75 14.12
C PRO A 52 -13.69 -1.77 13.47
N VAL A 53 -13.98 -1.32 12.26
CA VAL A 53 -13.20 -0.30 11.54
C VAL A 53 -14.11 0.78 10.96
N GLN A 54 -13.57 1.98 10.78
CA GLN A 54 -14.26 3.02 10.01
C GLN A 54 -14.13 2.72 8.52
N MET A 55 -15.20 2.18 7.94
CA MET A 55 -15.27 1.76 6.55
C MET A 55 -15.82 2.89 5.68
N MET A 56 -15.00 3.45 4.81
CA MET A 56 -15.41 4.45 3.82
C MET A 56 -16.19 3.77 2.70
N CYS A 57 -17.18 4.46 2.11
CA CYS A 57 -18.00 3.91 1.03
C CYS A 57 -18.26 4.92 -0.08
N GLN A 58 -18.09 4.50 -1.33
CA GLN A 58 -18.52 5.29 -2.49
C GLN A 58 -18.95 4.41 -3.66
N ASN A 59 -19.78 4.98 -4.54
CA ASN A 59 -20.12 4.39 -5.83
C ASN A 59 -19.41 5.19 -6.92
N GLY A 60 -18.69 4.53 -7.81
CA GLY A 60 -17.97 5.21 -8.89
C GLY A 60 -17.62 4.27 -10.03
N THR A 61 -17.05 4.85 -11.09
CA THR A 61 -16.47 4.05 -12.19
C THR A 61 -14.97 3.94 -11.97
N PHE A 62 -14.52 2.74 -11.62
CA PHE A 62 -13.12 2.45 -11.32
C PHE A 62 -12.61 1.35 -12.23
N LYS A 63 -11.28 1.27 -12.38
CA LYS A 63 -10.68 0.12 -13.04
C LYS A 63 -10.60 -1.02 -12.03
N VAL A 64 -11.10 -2.18 -12.43
CA VAL A 64 -11.09 -3.40 -11.63
C VAL A 64 -10.68 -4.59 -12.48
N ALA A 65 -10.10 -5.60 -11.83
CA ALA A 65 -9.85 -6.91 -12.42
C ALA A 65 -10.23 -8.01 -11.44
N ALA A 66 -10.68 -9.14 -11.98
CA ALA A 66 -10.82 -10.38 -11.23
C ALA A 66 -9.86 -11.41 -11.82
N VAL A 67 -8.81 -11.76 -11.07
CA VAL A 67 -7.80 -12.74 -11.45
C VAL A 67 -8.25 -14.11 -10.96
N ALA A 68 -9.16 -14.73 -11.70
CA ALA A 68 -9.81 -15.99 -11.29
C ALA A 68 -8.81 -17.14 -11.03
N ALA A 69 -7.68 -17.18 -11.72
CA ALA A 69 -6.64 -18.19 -11.49
C ALA A 69 -5.99 -18.08 -10.10
N GLU A 70 -6.09 -16.91 -9.46
CA GLU A 70 -5.45 -16.60 -8.18
C GLU A 70 -6.47 -16.28 -7.08
N ASN A 71 -7.78 -16.30 -7.38
CA ASN A 71 -8.86 -15.90 -6.47
C ASN A 71 -8.62 -14.51 -5.85
N VAL A 72 -8.28 -13.52 -6.68
CA VAL A 72 -7.97 -12.15 -6.25
C VAL A 72 -8.71 -11.14 -7.10
N LYS A 73 -9.28 -10.13 -6.46
CA LYS A 73 -9.80 -8.92 -7.08
C LYS A 73 -8.81 -7.78 -6.92
N ILE A 74 -8.67 -6.97 -7.95
CA ILE A 74 -7.81 -5.80 -7.95
C ILE A 74 -8.65 -4.57 -8.24
N LEU A 75 -8.50 -3.53 -7.43
CA LEU A 75 -9.11 -2.21 -7.61
C LEU A 75 -8.02 -1.16 -7.76
N GLU A 76 -8.16 -0.29 -8.76
CA GLU A 76 -7.30 0.91 -8.92
C GLU A 76 -8.08 2.18 -8.55
N LEU A 77 -7.60 2.88 -7.51
CA LEU A 77 -8.11 4.16 -7.03
C LEU A 77 -7.11 5.28 -7.38
N PRO A 78 -7.43 6.17 -8.35
CA PRO A 78 -6.55 7.26 -8.75
C PRO A 78 -6.53 8.40 -7.72
N HIS A 79 -5.36 9.00 -7.52
CA HIS A 79 -5.20 10.28 -6.79
C HIS A 79 -5.46 11.48 -7.70
N ALA A 80 -5.60 12.66 -7.10
CA ALA A 80 -6.04 13.92 -7.72
C ALA A 80 -5.39 14.26 -9.08
N SER A 81 -4.07 14.15 -9.21
CA SER A 81 -3.35 14.46 -10.47
C SER A 81 -3.47 13.37 -11.53
N GLY A 82 -3.90 12.16 -11.17
CA GLY A 82 -3.86 10.98 -12.02
C GLY A 82 -2.46 10.40 -12.25
N GLU A 83 -1.41 10.99 -11.68
CA GLU A 83 -0.04 10.46 -11.76
C GLU A 83 0.19 9.33 -10.76
N LEU A 84 -0.55 9.31 -9.65
CA LEU A 84 -0.50 8.26 -8.65
C LEU A 84 -1.83 7.50 -8.60
N SER A 85 -1.73 6.20 -8.37
CA SER A 85 -2.89 5.35 -8.07
C SER A 85 -2.57 4.43 -6.90
N MET A 86 -3.54 4.21 -6.01
CA MET A 86 -3.54 3.08 -5.11
C MET A 86 -4.10 1.86 -5.83
N LEU A 87 -3.41 0.73 -5.76
CA LEU A 87 -4.00 -0.57 -6.11
C LEU A 87 -4.27 -1.33 -4.82
N VAL A 88 -5.44 -1.95 -4.75
CA VAL A 88 -5.84 -2.84 -3.65
C VAL A 88 -6.03 -4.22 -4.24
N LEU A 89 -5.25 -5.20 -3.76
CA LEU A 89 -5.33 -6.61 -4.15
C LEU A 89 -6.00 -7.36 -3.00
N LEU A 90 -7.25 -7.73 -3.21
CA LEU A 90 -8.12 -8.35 -2.24
C LEU A 90 -8.34 -9.82 -2.62
N PRO A 91 -7.84 -10.79 -1.85
CA PRO A 91 -8.21 -12.20 -2.00
C PRO A 91 -9.73 -12.39 -1.90
N ASP A 92 -10.28 -13.43 -2.53
CA ASP A 92 -11.71 -13.73 -2.40
C ASP A 92 -12.05 -14.30 -1.01
N ASP A 93 -11.10 -15.02 -0.39
CA ASP A 93 -11.24 -15.64 0.94
C ASP A 93 -10.47 -14.83 2.00
N VAL A 94 -11.03 -14.76 3.23
CA VAL A 94 -10.44 -14.06 4.38
C VAL A 94 -9.01 -14.54 4.69
N SER A 95 -8.75 -15.84 4.55
CA SER A 95 -7.43 -16.46 4.77
C SER A 95 -6.54 -16.52 3.51
N GLY A 96 -6.97 -15.92 2.39
CA GLY A 96 -6.29 -16.04 1.10
C GLY A 96 -5.00 -15.22 0.97
N LEU A 97 -4.74 -14.29 1.90
CA LEU A 97 -3.63 -13.34 1.80
C LEU A 97 -2.25 -14.03 1.75
N GLU A 98 -2.03 -15.07 2.55
CA GLU A 98 -0.75 -15.79 2.56
C GLU A 98 -0.45 -16.44 1.19
N GLN A 99 -1.47 -16.97 0.52
CA GLN A 99 -1.30 -17.56 -0.81
C GLN A 99 -0.97 -16.48 -1.84
N LEU A 100 -1.58 -15.31 -1.72
CA LEU A 100 -1.26 -14.16 -2.56
C LEU A 100 0.18 -13.68 -2.35
N GLU A 101 0.62 -13.53 -1.10
CA GLU A 101 2.00 -13.12 -0.75
C GLU A 101 3.06 -14.07 -1.30
N ASN A 102 2.80 -15.39 -1.25
CA ASN A 102 3.74 -16.39 -1.80
C ASN A 102 3.80 -16.40 -3.34
N LYS A 103 2.76 -15.88 -4.00
CA LYS A 103 2.62 -15.92 -5.45
C LYS A 103 2.96 -14.60 -6.12
N ILE A 104 2.91 -13.48 -5.40
CA ILE A 104 3.11 -12.16 -5.99
C ILE A 104 4.56 -12.00 -6.45
N SER A 105 4.73 -11.47 -7.66
CA SER A 105 6.02 -11.08 -8.21
C SER A 105 5.83 -9.79 -9.02
N PHE A 106 6.93 -9.17 -9.43
CA PHE A 106 6.86 -8.00 -10.29
C PHE A 106 6.13 -8.31 -11.61
N GLU A 107 6.44 -9.44 -12.24
CA GLU A 107 5.83 -9.87 -13.51
C GLU A 107 4.33 -10.08 -13.36
N LYS A 108 3.90 -10.80 -12.32
CA LYS A 108 2.49 -11.03 -12.04
C LYS A 108 1.74 -9.75 -11.74
N LEU A 109 2.33 -8.86 -10.94
CA LEU A 109 1.71 -7.57 -10.64
C LEU A 109 1.51 -6.73 -11.91
N MET A 110 2.50 -6.70 -12.80
CA MET A 110 2.41 -6.00 -14.08
C MET A 110 1.38 -6.63 -15.03
N GLU A 111 1.27 -7.96 -15.04
CA GLU A 111 0.25 -8.69 -15.79
C GLU A 111 -1.16 -8.36 -15.29
N TRP A 112 -1.40 -8.55 -13.99
CA TRP A 112 -2.72 -8.38 -13.38
C TRP A 112 -3.20 -6.93 -13.39
N SER A 113 -2.27 -5.96 -13.33
CA SER A 113 -2.59 -4.53 -13.40
C SER A 113 -2.51 -3.94 -14.81
N SER A 114 -2.32 -4.78 -15.84
CA SER A 114 -2.20 -4.32 -17.22
C SER A 114 -3.52 -3.74 -17.76
N PRO A 115 -3.45 -2.82 -18.75
CA PRO A 115 -4.66 -2.25 -19.37
C PRO A 115 -5.59 -3.28 -20.05
N ASN A 116 -5.08 -4.47 -20.36
CA ASN A 116 -5.88 -5.54 -20.99
C ASN A 116 -6.68 -6.35 -19.96
N VAL A 117 -6.25 -6.34 -18.70
CA VAL A 117 -6.89 -7.08 -17.60
C VAL A 117 -7.79 -6.17 -16.77
N MET A 118 -7.38 -4.90 -16.58
CA MET A 118 -8.12 -3.91 -15.78
C MET A 118 -9.22 -3.23 -16.60
N GLU A 119 -10.48 -3.48 -16.25
CA GLU A 119 -11.64 -2.93 -16.93
C GLU A 119 -12.31 -1.82 -16.13
N LYS A 120 -12.77 -0.75 -16.80
CA LYS A 120 -13.58 0.29 -16.15
C LYS A 120 -15.00 -0.21 -15.93
N ARG A 121 -15.42 -0.33 -14.67
CA ARG A 121 -16.75 -0.78 -14.27
C ARG A 121 -17.35 0.13 -13.20
N ARG A 122 -18.68 0.14 -13.10
CA ARG A 122 -19.40 0.80 -11.99
C ARG A 122 -19.33 -0.11 -10.77
N VAL A 123 -18.60 0.33 -9.74
CA VAL A 123 -18.30 -0.46 -8.55
C VAL A 123 -18.70 0.31 -7.30
N LYS A 124 -19.26 -0.39 -6.33
CA LYS A 124 -19.44 0.09 -4.96
C LYS A 124 -18.23 -0.32 -4.15
N VAL A 125 -17.41 0.66 -3.79
CA VAL A 125 -16.14 0.47 -3.10
C VAL A 125 -16.35 0.67 -1.60
N TYR A 126 -15.88 -0.30 -0.82
CA TYR A 126 -15.70 -0.18 0.62
C TYR A 126 -14.21 -0.33 0.93
N LEU A 127 -13.63 0.68 1.57
CA LEU A 127 -12.22 0.71 1.93
C LEU A 127 -12.09 1.27 3.36
N PRO A 128 -11.34 0.62 4.27
CA PRO A 128 -11.15 1.13 5.61
C PRO A 128 -10.36 2.44 5.57
N ARG A 129 -10.65 3.35 6.50
CA ARG A 129 -9.69 4.39 6.88
C ARG A 129 -8.46 3.69 7.45
N MET A 130 -7.27 4.07 6.99
CA MET A 130 -6.03 3.45 7.42
C MET A 130 -5.07 4.50 7.95
N LYS A 131 -4.40 4.18 9.05
CA LYS A 131 -3.22 4.87 9.53
C LYS A 131 -2.18 3.79 9.80
N ILE A 132 -1.16 3.74 8.96
CA ILE A 132 -0.13 2.70 9.00
C ILE A 132 1.19 3.38 9.33
N GLU A 133 1.89 2.88 10.33
CA GLU A 133 3.17 3.39 10.80
C GLU A 133 4.04 2.19 11.13
N GLU A 134 5.10 2.01 10.34
CA GLU A 134 5.97 0.84 10.43
C GLU A 134 7.43 1.28 10.40
N LYS A 135 8.24 0.67 11.26
CA LYS A 135 9.66 0.94 11.43
C LYS A 135 10.44 -0.36 11.33
N TYR A 136 11.43 -0.38 10.45
CA TYR A 136 12.27 -1.54 10.19
C TYR A 136 13.74 -1.20 10.36
N ASN A 137 14.47 -2.10 11.04
CA ASN A 137 15.92 -2.14 10.91
C ASN A 137 16.25 -2.92 9.63
N LEU A 138 16.65 -2.19 8.59
CA LEU A 138 17.01 -2.73 7.27
C LEU A 138 18.35 -3.46 7.27
N THR A 139 19.20 -3.32 8.29
CA THR A 139 20.50 -4.01 8.33
C THR A 139 20.32 -5.52 8.15
N SER A 140 19.45 -6.14 8.95
CA SER A 140 19.19 -7.59 8.88
C SER A 140 18.55 -8.00 7.54
N VAL A 141 17.61 -7.20 7.04
CA VAL A 141 16.92 -7.44 5.77
C VAL A 141 17.89 -7.39 4.59
N LEU A 142 18.70 -6.33 4.50
CA LEU A 142 19.66 -6.13 3.42
C LEU A 142 20.79 -7.17 3.46
N MET A 143 21.25 -7.57 4.65
CA MET A 143 22.21 -8.66 4.79
C MET A 143 21.63 -9.99 4.30
N ALA A 144 20.38 -10.31 4.64
CA ALA A 144 19.70 -11.52 4.15
C ALA A 144 19.50 -11.51 2.62
N LEU A 145 19.40 -10.33 2.02
CA LEU A 145 19.38 -10.14 0.56
C LEU A 145 20.79 -10.14 -0.09
N GLY A 146 21.86 -10.28 0.69
CA GLY A 146 23.23 -10.43 0.21
C GLY A 146 24.11 -9.18 0.30
N MET A 147 23.60 -8.05 0.82
CA MET A 147 24.41 -6.85 1.06
C MET A 147 25.15 -6.94 2.40
N THR A 148 26.14 -7.82 2.50
CA THR A 148 26.86 -8.08 3.77
C THR A 148 28.05 -7.15 4.00
N ASP A 149 28.85 -6.88 2.96
CA ASP A 149 30.10 -6.10 3.08
C ASP A 149 29.86 -4.69 3.65
N LEU A 150 28.75 -4.05 3.27
CA LEU A 150 28.38 -2.69 3.66
C LEU A 150 28.27 -2.50 5.18
N PHE A 151 27.93 -3.56 5.92
CA PHE A 151 27.73 -3.56 7.37
C PHE A 151 28.92 -4.17 8.13
N SER A 152 29.97 -4.56 7.42
CA SER A 152 31.13 -5.26 7.98
C SER A 152 32.41 -4.41 7.87
N PRO A 153 33.49 -4.77 8.58
CA PRO A 153 34.80 -4.13 8.41
C PRO A 153 35.38 -4.24 6.99
N SER A 154 34.84 -5.10 6.12
CA SER A 154 35.23 -5.20 4.70
C SER A 154 34.65 -4.09 3.82
N ALA A 155 33.78 -3.22 4.35
CA ALA A 155 33.11 -2.17 3.59
C ALA A 155 34.12 -1.26 2.86
N ASN A 156 33.96 -1.13 1.54
CA ASN A 156 34.72 -0.16 0.76
C ASN A 156 33.86 1.07 0.46
N LEU A 157 33.93 2.06 1.35
CA LEU A 157 33.25 3.36 1.24
C LEU A 157 34.22 4.51 0.93
N SER A 158 35.30 4.21 0.20
CA SER A 158 36.37 5.17 -0.16
C SER A 158 35.89 6.41 -0.94
N GLY A 159 34.74 6.31 -1.62
CA GLY A 159 34.09 7.45 -2.27
C GLY A 159 33.42 8.45 -1.33
N ILE A 160 33.19 8.06 -0.07
CA ILE A 160 32.60 8.91 0.98
C ILE A 160 33.70 9.49 1.88
N SER A 161 34.66 8.66 2.29
CA SER A 161 35.75 9.05 3.18
C SER A 161 37.01 8.23 2.91
N SER A 162 38.18 8.82 3.18
CA SER A 162 39.46 8.10 3.14
C SER A 162 39.73 7.25 4.39
N ALA A 163 38.83 7.24 5.38
CA ALA A 163 38.97 6.43 6.58
C ALA A 163 38.72 4.94 6.28
N GLU A 164 39.67 4.07 6.66
CA GLU A 164 39.64 2.63 6.35
C GLU A 164 38.56 1.85 7.13
N SER A 165 38.01 2.41 8.22
CA SER A 165 37.02 1.76 9.07
C SER A 165 35.57 2.19 8.81
N LEU A 166 35.33 2.97 7.73
CA LEU A 166 33.99 3.47 7.43
C LEU A 166 33.08 2.33 6.95
N LYS A 167 32.03 2.06 7.72
CA LYS A 167 30.96 1.09 7.40
C LYS A 167 29.62 1.64 7.84
N ILE A 168 28.51 1.07 7.35
CA ILE A 168 27.19 1.35 7.92
C ILE A 168 27.01 0.50 9.19
N SER A 169 26.79 1.14 10.33
CA SER A 169 26.47 0.46 11.59
C SER A 169 25.01 0.03 11.63
N GLU A 170 24.10 0.93 11.24
CA GLU A 170 22.67 0.66 11.20
C GLU A 170 22.02 1.31 9.99
N ALA A 171 21.03 0.63 9.40
CA ALA A 171 20.14 1.20 8.40
C ALA A 171 18.70 1.05 8.90
N ILE A 172 17.98 2.15 9.03
CA ILE A 172 16.62 2.18 9.56
C ILE A 172 15.71 2.84 8.53
N HIS A 173 14.55 2.23 8.33
CA HIS A 173 13.48 2.75 7.48
C HIS A 173 12.19 2.87 8.27
N GLU A 174 11.56 4.03 8.21
CA GLU A 174 10.27 4.29 8.84
C GLU A 174 9.30 4.90 7.82
N ALA A 175 8.13 4.29 7.69
CA ALA A 175 7.12 4.70 6.75
C ALA A 175 5.79 4.95 7.47
N TYR A 176 5.20 6.11 7.18
CA TYR A 176 3.86 6.47 7.62
C TYR A 176 2.95 6.65 6.40
N MET A 177 1.75 6.10 6.48
CA MET A 177 0.69 6.30 5.48
C MET A 177 -0.65 6.58 6.16
N GLU A 178 -1.37 7.59 5.65
CA GLU A 178 -2.75 7.87 6.05
C GLU A 178 -3.69 7.84 4.84
N VAL A 179 -4.77 7.10 4.98
CA VAL A 179 -5.84 6.93 4.01
C VAL A 179 -7.15 7.31 4.65
N ASN A 180 -7.78 8.34 4.11
CA ASN A 180 -9.06 8.87 4.55
C ASN A 180 -9.91 9.28 3.34
N GLU A 181 -11.01 9.99 3.57
CA GLU A 181 -12.00 10.32 2.55
C GLU A 181 -11.57 11.41 1.56
N GLU A 182 -10.55 12.19 1.92
CA GLU A 182 -10.20 13.45 1.28
C GLU A 182 -9.93 13.26 -0.22
N GLY A 183 -10.63 14.04 -1.05
CA GLY A 183 -10.53 13.97 -2.51
C GLY A 183 -10.95 15.25 -3.21
N THR A 184 -10.66 15.36 -4.51
CA THR A 184 -10.92 16.58 -5.30
C THR A 184 -12.32 16.64 -5.90
N GLU A 185 -12.86 15.53 -6.37
CA GLU A 185 -14.19 15.43 -6.98
C GLU A 185 -15.13 14.63 -6.08
N MET A 186 -16.41 15.00 -5.97
CA MET A 186 -17.34 14.22 -5.15
C MET A 186 -17.95 13.05 -5.94
N ALA A 187 -18.02 11.87 -5.31
CA ALA A 187 -18.75 10.72 -5.85
C ALA A 187 -20.22 11.09 -6.08
N GLY A 188 -20.64 11.10 -7.36
CA GLY A 188 -22.00 11.47 -7.80
C GLY A 188 -22.12 12.79 -8.58
N SER A 189 -21.09 13.65 -8.60
CA SER A 189 -21.10 14.88 -9.43
C SER A 189 -20.73 14.63 -10.90
N ALA A 190 -20.03 13.54 -11.19
CA ALA A 190 -19.73 13.09 -12.56
C ALA A 190 -20.93 12.29 -13.13
N GLY A 191 -22.11 12.90 -13.15
CA GLY A 191 -23.29 12.38 -13.82
C GLY A 191 -23.18 12.55 -15.33
N GLY A 192 -22.29 11.80 -15.97
CA GLY A 192 -22.22 11.67 -17.43
C GLY A 192 -23.44 10.92 -17.94
N VAL A 193 -24.39 11.67 -18.50
CA VAL A 193 -25.49 11.21 -19.33
C VAL A 193 -24.91 10.39 -20.49
N GLY A 194 -25.06 9.06 -20.47
CA GLY A 194 -24.60 8.18 -21.54
C GLY A 194 -24.78 6.71 -21.21
N ASP A 195 -25.79 6.10 -21.84
CA ASP A 195 -26.09 4.67 -21.94
C ASP A 195 -26.45 3.89 -20.66
N ILE A 196 -27.69 4.11 -20.22
CA ILE A 196 -28.37 3.23 -19.25
C ILE A 196 -28.85 1.98 -19.99
N LYS A 197 -28.00 0.95 -20.09
CA LYS A 197 -28.49 -0.42 -19.98
C LYS A 197 -28.69 -0.70 -18.50
N HIS A 198 -29.94 -0.95 -18.13
CA HIS A 198 -30.34 -1.40 -16.81
C HIS A 198 -29.57 -2.66 -16.40
N SER A 199 -28.54 -2.51 -15.56
CA SER A 199 -28.18 -3.50 -14.55
C SER A 199 -28.28 -2.82 -13.19
N SER A 200 -29.18 -3.32 -12.35
CA SER A 200 -29.60 -2.72 -11.08
C SER A 200 -28.62 -3.01 -9.93
N GLU A 201 -27.50 -3.67 -10.20
CA GLU A 201 -26.56 -4.11 -9.16
C GLU A 201 -25.18 -3.57 -9.51
N PHE A 202 -24.64 -2.73 -8.61
CA PHE A 202 -23.23 -2.38 -8.65
C PHE A 202 -22.42 -3.62 -8.27
N GLU A 203 -21.35 -3.92 -9.01
CA GLU A 203 -20.34 -4.86 -8.53
C GLU A 203 -19.76 -4.29 -7.22
N GLU A 204 -19.64 -5.10 -6.17
CA GLU A 204 -19.07 -4.65 -4.90
C GLU A 204 -17.59 -5.03 -4.81
N PHE A 205 -16.75 -4.06 -4.46
CA PHE A 205 -15.38 -4.29 -4.00
C PHE A 205 -15.32 -3.90 -2.52
N ARG A 206 -15.27 -4.90 -1.64
CA ARG A 206 -15.36 -4.70 -0.19
C ARG A 206 -14.09 -5.20 0.49
N ALA A 207 -13.21 -4.27 0.85
CA ALA A 207 -11.96 -4.57 1.53
C ALA A 207 -12.16 -4.70 3.06
N ASP A 208 -12.94 -5.70 3.48
CA ASP A 208 -13.30 -5.96 4.89
C ASP A 208 -12.55 -7.14 5.52
N HIS A 209 -11.44 -7.55 4.93
CA HIS A 209 -10.55 -8.61 5.40
C HIS A 209 -9.14 -8.39 4.81
N PRO A 210 -8.09 -9.11 5.27
CA PRO A 210 -6.71 -8.80 4.92
C PRO A 210 -6.44 -8.68 3.41
N PHE A 211 -5.78 -7.58 3.01
CA PHE A 211 -5.44 -7.29 1.63
C PHE A 211 -4.02 -6.72 1.49
N LEU A 212 -3.48 -6.80 0.26
CA LEU A 212 -2.29 -6.04 -0.12
C LEU A 212 -2.71 -4.72 -0.78
N PHE A 213 -1.90 -3.69 -0.60
CA PHE A 213 -2.05 -2.45 -1.33
C PHE A 213 -0.69 -1.92 -1.78
N LEU A 214 -0.72 -1.06 -2.78
CA LEU A 214 0.46 -0.33 -3.23
C LEU A 214 0.08 1.03 -3.80
N ILE A 215 1.00 2.00 -3.68
CA ILE A 215 0.92 3.27 -4.38
C ILE A 215 1.89 3.21 -5.56
N LYS A 216 1.38 3.34 -6.79
CA LYS A 216 2.21 3.37 -8.00
C LYS A 216 2.24 4.75 -8.63
N HIS A 217 3.38 5.09 -9.21
CA HIS A 217 3.51 6.18 -10.16
C HIS A 217 3.14 5.69 -11.57
N ASN A 218 1.99 6.12 -12.07
CA ASN A 218 1.38 5.64 -13.31
C ASN A 218 2.27 5.82 -14.56
N PRO A 219 2.99 6.94 -14.75
CA PRO A 219 3.86 7.11 -15.93
C PRO A 219 5.03 6.13 -16.01
N THR A 220 5.62 5.76 -14.86
CA THR A 220 6.84 4.91 -14.83
C THR A 220 6.57 3.49 -14.33
N ASN A 221 5.35 3.21 -13.86
CA ASN A 221 4.99 1.99 -13.11
C ASN A 221 5.86 1.73 -11.87
N SER A 222 6.48 2.78 -11.30
CA SER A 222 7.29 2.65 -10.09
C SER A 222 6.38 2.44 -8.86
N ILE A 223 6.73 1.47 -8.02
CA ILE A 223 6.07 1.25 -6.73
C ILE A 223 6.70 2.22 -5.72
N LEU A 224 5.88 3.11 -5.17
CA LEU A 224 6.30 4.10 -4.17
C LEU A 224 6.07 3.61 -2.75
N PHE A 225 4.96 2.89 -2.54
CA PHE A 225 4.61 2.25 -1.28
C PHE A 225 4.03 0.87 -1.58
N PHE A 226 4.30 -0.08 -0.69
CA PHE A 226 3.74 -1.42 -0.74
C PHE A 226 3.49 -1.87 0.69
N GLY A 227 2.33 -2.49 0.94
CA GLY A 227 2.00 -2.92 2.28
C GLY A 227 0.87 -3.94 2.33
N ARG A 228 0.77 -4.55 3.50
CA ARG A 228 -0.33 -5.42 3.91
C ARG A 228 -1.19 -4.66 4.92
N TYR A 229 -2.50 -4.77 4.80
CA TYR A 229 -3.43 -4.34 5.84
C TYR A 229 -4.16 -5.56 6.39
N CYS A 230 -3.79 -6.01 7.59
CA CYS A 230 -4.32 -7.25 8.19
C CYS A 230 -4.78 -7.12 9.65
N SER A 231 -4.31 -6.12 10.39
CA SER A 231 -4.72 -5.86 11.78
C SER A 231 -5.05 -4.37 11.92
N PRO A 232 -6.31 -3.99 11.67
CA PRO A 232 -6.76 -2.60 11.76
C PRO A 232 -6.80 -2.07 13.20
#